data_AF-A0A022MK00-F1
#
_entry.id   AF-A0A022MK00-F1
#
_cell.length_a   1.000
_cell.length_b   1.000
_cell.length_c   1.000
_cell.angle_alpha   90.00
_cell.angle_beta   90.00
_cell.angle_gamma   90.00
#
_symmetry.space_group_name_H-M   'P 1'
#
loop_
_entity.id
_entity.type
_entity.pdbx_description
1 polymer ?
#
loop_
_entity_poly.entity_id
_entity_poly.type
_entity_poly.pdbx_seq_one_letter_code
_entity_poly.pdbx_strand_id
1 'polypeptide(L)'
;MIALTVVLVAAAVLAVQHFWTGRTQSVAAPEVVRAAASQPGRDTGDDRNTAPDFPVASAAPAAAPPGAAAPTGARQIMVDVSGKVRHPGVHRLPAGSRVTDALRAAGGVRPGTDLDGLNRARFLVDGEQLVVGGPAPATGAGRG
;
A
#
# COMPACT_ATOMS: atom_id res chain seq x y z
N MET A 1 20.31 -38.95 -26.16
CA MET A 1 21.06 -37.80 -25.59
C MET A 1 20.93 -36.55 -26.44
N ILE A 2 21.24 -36.59 -27.76
CA ILE A 2 21.20 -35.40 -28.65
C ILE A 2 19.81 -34.72 -28.70
N ALA A 3 18.72 -35.49 -28.80
CA ALA A 3 17.36 -34.92 -28.82
C ALA A 3 17.00 -34.20 -27.50
N LEU A 4 17.42 -34.75 -26.35
CA LEU A 4 17.18 -34.13 -25.05
C LEU A 4 17.95 -32.81 -24.91
N THR A 5 19.20 -32.77 -25.39
CA THR A 5 19.98 -31.53 -25.39
C THR A 5 19.36 -30.46 -26.29
N VAL A 6 18.80 -30.82 -27.45
CA VAL A 6 18.13 -29.85 -28.33
C VAL A 6 16.87 -29.27 -27.69
N VAL A 7 16.06 -30.11 -27.04
CA VAL A 7 14.84 -29.65 -26.34
C VAL A 7 15.17 -28.73 -25.17
N LEU A 8 16.21 -29.04 -24.39
CA LEU A 8 16.65 -28.20 -23.28
C LEU A 8 17.15 -26.84 -23.75
N VAL A 9 17.91 -26.81 -24.85
CA VAL A 9 18.39 -25.55 -25.45
C VAL A 9 17.21 -24.72 -25.96
N ALA A 10 16.24 -25.33 -26.64
CA ALA A 10 15.05 -24.63 -27.12
C ALA A 10 14.20 -24.05 -25.97
N ALA A 11 14.01 -24.80 -24.89
CA ALA A 11 13.28 -24.34 -23.71
C ALA A 11 14.00 -23.17 -23.01
N ALA A 12 15.33 -23.23 -22.92
CA ALA A 12 16.13 -22.14 -22.34
C ALA A 12 16.05 -20.86 -23.18
N VAL A 13 16.12 -20.97 -24.51
CA VAL A 13 15.95 -19.82 -25.42
C VAL A 13 14.56 -19.20 -25.27
N LEU A 14 13.51 -20.02 -25.23
CA LEU A 14 12.14 -19.56 -25.02
C LEU A 14 11.96 -18.86 -23.67
N ALA A 15 12.54 -19.39 -22.59
CA ALA A 15 12.48 -18.79 -21.26
C ALA A 15 13.20 -17.42 -21.22
N VAL A 16 14.38 -17.31 -21.82
CA VAL A 16 15.11 -16.04 -21.94
C VAL A 16 14.32 -15.04 -22.77
N GLN A 17 13.70 -15.48 -23.87
CA GLN A 17 12.92 -14.61 -24.74
C GLN A 17 11.62 -14.12 -24.07
N HIS A 18 10.91 -14.98 -23.35
CA HIS A 18 9.78 -14.59 -22.51
C HIS A 18 10.18 -13.58 -21.44
N PHE A 19 11.37 -13.77 -20.85
CA PHE A 19 11.90 -12.86 -19.84
C PHE A 19 12.29 -11.49 -20.43
N TRP A 20 12.85 -11.46 -21.65
CA TRP A 20 13.22 -10.23 -22.33
C TRP A 20 12.03 -9.45 -22.88
N THR A 21 10.96 -10.14 -23.28
CA THR A 21 9.71 -9.53 -23.79
C THR A 21 8.76 -9.05 -22.68
N GLY A 22 8.92 -9.57 -21.45
CA GLY A 22 8.11 -9.21 -20.28
C GLY A 22 8.71 -8.14 -19.37
N ARG A 23 9.72 -7.35 -19.81
CA ARG A 23 10.29 -6.26 -18.99
C ARG A 23 9.21 -5.20 -18.69
N THR A 24 8.62 -5.31 -17.50
CA THR A 24 7.74 -4.33 -16.88
C THR A 24 8.41 -2.96 -16.95
N GLN A 25 7.82 -2.05 -17.74
CA GLN A 25 8.25 -0.66 -17.81
C GLN A 25 8.21 -0.08 -16.40
N SER A 26 9.39 0.21 -15.84
CA SER A 26 9.48 1.00 -14.63
C SER A 26 8.96 2.40 -14.96
N VAL A 27 7.72 2.68 -14.57
CA VAL A 27 7.08 3.98 -14.78
C VAL A 27 7.86 5.00 -13.95
N ALA A 28 8.50 5.94 -14.65
CA ALA A 28 9.21 7.05 -14.03
C ALA A 28 8.24 7.87 -13.17
N ALA A 29 8.58 8.05 -11.88
CA ALA A 29 7.91 9.01 -11.03
C ALA A 29 8.04 10.39 -11.70
N PRO A 30 6.93 11.09 -12.00
CA PRO A 30 7.01 12.41 -12.61
C PRO A 30 7.87 13.30 -11.70
N GLU A 31 8.94 13.81 -12.32
CA GLU A 31 9.85 14.81 -11.80
C GLU A 31 9.06 15.91 -11.08
N VAL A 32 9.48 16.19 -9.86
CA VAL A 32 9.00 17.30 -9.03
C VAL A 32 9.46 18.62 -9.68
N VAL A 33 8.91 18.95 -10.85
CA VAL A 33 8.96 20.29 -11.40
C VAL A 33 8.00 21.15 -10.59
N ARG A 34 8.51 21.67 -9.47
CA ARG A 34 8.29 23.03 -8.95
C ARG A 34 8.77 23.10 -7.49
N ALA A 35 10.07 23.32 -7.28
CA ALA A 35 10.58 24.11 -6.14
C ALA A 35 12.09 24.39 -6.27
N ALA A 36 12.52 24.93 -7.42
CA ALA A 36 13.62 25.87 -7.37
C ALA A 36 13.04 27.22 -6.93
N ALA A 37 13.09 27.53 -5.63
CA ALA A 37 13.13 28.91 -5.12
C ALA A 37 13.29 28.89 -3.59
N SER A 38 14.50 29.26 -3.18
CA SER A 38 14.92 29.78 -1.88
C SER A 38 13.84 30.55 -1.10
N GLN A 39 13.78 30.38 0.22
CA GLN A 39 14.33 31.38 1.14
C GLN A 39 14.40 30.89 2.60
N PRO A 40 15.41 31.37 3.35
CA PRO A 40 15.74 31.00 4.73
C PRO A 40 15.06 31.92 5.77
N GLY A 41 15.06 31.46 7.02
CA GLY A 41 15.12 32.31 8.22
C GLY A 41 13.85 33.05 8.64
N ARG A 42 13.26 32.62 9.76
CA ARG A 42 12.90 33.51 10.88
C ARG A 42 13.03 32.77 12.19
N ASP A 43 13.88 33.33 13.04
CA ASP A 43 14.16 32.92 14.39
C ASP A 43 13.12 33.47 15.39
N THR A 44 13.04 32.79 16.53
CA THR A 44 12.79 33.31 17.90
C THR A 44 11.40 33.86 18.26
N GLY A 45 10.81 33.29 19.32
CA GLY A 45 9.93 34.04 20.19
C GLY A 45 8.92 33.22 20.99
N ASP A 46 9.17 33.13 22.29
CA ASP A 46 8.19 33.20 23.39
C ASP A 46 7.50 31.89 23.86
N ASP A 47 8.22 31.23 24.76
CA ASP A 47 7.77 30.81 26.07
C ASP A 47 6.70 31.73 26.71
N ARG A 48 5.47 31.21 26.87
CA ARG A 48 4.75 31.09 28.15
C ARG A 48 3.25 30.86 27.93
N ASN A 49 2.69 30.14 28.91
CA ASN A 49 1.33 30.27 29.41
C ASN A 49 0.34 29.15 29.03
N THR A 50 0.19 28.25 30.01
CA THR A 50 -1.10 27.80 30.56
C THR A 50 -1.71 26.53 29.99
N ALA A 51 -1.41 25.44 30.72
CA ALA A 51 -2.23 24.26 30.82
C ALA A 51 -3.69 24.61 31.23
N PRO A 52 -4.67 23.77 30.88
CA PRO A 52 -5.99 24.22 30.45
C PRO A 52 -6.99 24.46 31.59
N ASP A 53 -7.67 25.61 31.53
CA ASP A 53 -8.95 25.85 32.18
C ASP A 53 -10.02 24.99 31.50
N PHE A 54 -10.57 24.01 32.22
CA PHE A 54 -11.73 23.23 31.78
C PHE A 54 -13.01 23.93 32.25
N PRO A 55 -13.82 24.52 31.35
CA PRO A 55 -15.19 24.86 31.68
C PRO A 55 -16.05 23.59 31.70
N VAL A 56 -16.63 23.31 32.86
CA VAL A 56 -17.77 22.40 33.03
C VAL A 56 -19.00 22.98 32.33
N ALA A 57 -19.68 22.19 31.48
CA ALA A 57 -21.15 22.08 31.41
C ALA A 57 -21.62 21.20 30.24
N SER A 58 -22.18 20.05 30.64
CA SER A 58 -23.41 19.42 30.14
C SER A 58 -24.08 19.97 28.86
N ALA A 59 -24.15 19.14 27.83
CA ALA A 59 -25.37 18.95 27.03
C ALA A 59 -25.22 17.69 26.15
N ALA A 60 -25.98 16.65 26.46
CA ALA A 60 -26.33 15.66 25.44
C ALA A 60 -27.42 16.27 24.56
N PRO A 61 -27.30 16.12 23.23
CA PRO A 61 -28.44 15.70 22.45
C PRO A 61 -28.14 14.40 21.71
N ALA A 62 -29.15 13.56 21.69
CA ALA A 62 -29.19 12.33 20.93
C ALA A 62 -29.07 12.56 19.41
N ALA A 63 -28.65 11.49 18.74
CA ALA A 63 -28.97 11.14 17.35
C ALA A 63 -28.30 11.94 16.21
N ALA A 64 -27.20 11.38 15.68
CA ALA A 64 -27.06 11.09 14.26
C ALA A 64 -25.98 9.99 14.11
N PRO A 65 -26.16 8.96 13.24
CA PRO A 65 -25.03 8.13 12.85
C PRO A 65 -23.97 9.04 12.21
N PRO A 66 -22.66 8.82 12.41
CA PRO A 66 -21.65 9.46 11.59
C PRO A 66 -21.78 8.89 10.17
N GLY A 67 -22.74 9.41 9.42
CA GLY A 67 -22.82 9.27 7.99
C GLY A 67 -21.54 9.86 7.44
N ALA A 68 -20.68 8.96 6.96
CA ALA A 68 -19.36 9.22 6.43
C ALA A 68 -19.27 10.61 5.79
N ALA A 69 -18.50 11.49 6.43
CA ALA A 69 -17.87 12.58 5.71
C ALA A 69 -17.02 11.93 4.62
N ALA A 70 -17.58 11.78 3.42
CA ALA A 70 -16.82 11.38 2.26
C ALA A 70 -15.73 12.44 2.11
N PRO A 71 -14.44 12.08 2.24
CA PRO A 71 -13.39 13.08 2.13
C PRO A 71 -13.41 13.63 0.71
N THR A 72 -13.91 14.85 0.57
CA THR A 72 -13.96 15.61 -0.67
C THR A 72 -12.51 15.81 -1.14
N GLY A 73 -12.05 14.95 -2.05
CA GLY A 73 -10.73 15.04 -2.67
C GLY A 73 -9.72 13.94 -2.32
N ALA A 74 -10.07 12.93 -1.52
CA ALA A 74 -9.14 11.81 -1.31
C ALA A 74 -9.04 10.97 -2.58
N ARG A 75 -7.87 11.02 -3.26
CA ARG A 75 -7.52 10.10 -4.35
C ARG A 75 -7.77 8.67 -3.89
N GLN A 76 -8.34 7.85 -4.75
CA GLN A 76 -8.64 6.45 -4.47
C GLN A 76 -7.63 5.57 -5.19
N ILE A 77 -7.31 4.43 -4.59
CA ILE A 77 -6.47 3.37 -5.15
C ILE A 77 -7.28 2.07 -5.22
N MET A 78 -6.96 1.24 -6.18
CA MET A 78 -7.49 -0.11 -6.38
C MET A 78 -6.45 -1.13 -5.93
N VAL A 79 -6.85 -2.05 -5.07
CA VAL A 79 -5.96 -3.11 -4.56
C VAL A 79 -6.65 -4.44 -4.71
N ASP A 80 -6.01 -5.40 -5.36
CA ASP A 80 -6.49 -6.78 -5.45
C ASP A 80 -6.07 -7.55 -4.20
N VAL A 81 -7.03 -7.97 -3.37
CA VAL A 81 -6.76 -8.74 -2.16
C VAL A 81 -7.13 -10.21 -2.41
N SER A 82 -6.14 -11.10 -2.32
CA SER A 82 -6.32 -12.52 -2.58
C SER A 82 -5.77 -13.37 -1.43
N GLY A 83 -6.04 -14.68 -1.47
CA GLY A 83 -5.59 -15.63 -0.45
C GLY A 83 -6.59 -15.79 0.71
N LYS A 84 -6.07 -15.96 1.94
CA LYS A 84 -6.85 -16.38 3.11
C LYS A 84 -7.60 -15.21 3.79
N VAL A 85 -8.43 -14.48 3.02
CA VAL A 85 -9.34 -13.43 3.49
C VAL A 85 -10.80 -13.85 3.37
N ARG A 86 -11.75 -13.07 3.92
CA ARG A 86 -13.19 -13.35 3.80
C ARG A 86 -13.76 -13.01 2.44
N HIS A 87 -13.43 -11.83 1.93
CA HIS A 87 -13.95 -11.30 0.68
C HIS A 87 -12.78 -10.97 -0.25
N PRO A 88 -12.21 -11.98 -0.93
CA PRO A 88 -11.17 -11.74 -1.93
C PRO A 88 -11.73 -10.97 -3.13
N GLY A 89 -10.85 -10.22 -3.80
CA GLY A 89 -11.17 -9.41 -4.97
C GLY A 89 -10.58 -8.00 -4.86
N VAL A 90 -10.98 -7.15 -5.81
CA VAL A 90 -10.50 -5.76 -5.91
C VAL A 90 -11.29 -4.84 -4.98
N HIS A 91 -10.56 -4.12 -4.12
CA HIS A 91 -11.11 -3.17 -3.16
C HIS A 91 -10.66 -1.75 -3.50
N ARG A 92 -11.59 -0.80 -3.37
CA ARG A 92 -11.33 0.63 -3.54
C ARG A 92 -11.01 1.24 -2.18
N LEU A 93 -9.82 1.81 -2.04
CA LEU A 93 -9.28 2.34 -0.78
C LEU A 93 -8.81 3.79 -0.96
N PRO A 94 -8.80 4.63 0.09
CA PRO A 94 -8.14 5.93 0.02
C PRO A 94 -6.64 5.81 -0.28
N ALA A 95 -6.08 6.73 -1.05
CA ALA A 95 -4.64 6.82 -1.25
C ALA A 95 -3.93 7.01 0.08
N GLY A 96 -2.80 6.33 0.27
CA GLY A 96 -2.09 6.26 1.55
C GLY A 96 -2.68 5.23 2.53
N SER A 97 -3.65 4.42 2.12
CA SER A 97 -4.08 3.25 2.88
C SER A 97 -2.94 2.26 3.08
N ARG A 98 -2.96 1.55 4.21
CA ARG A 98 -1.98 0.52 4.53
C ARG A 98 -2.56 -0.87 4.31
N VAL A 99 -1.70 -1.89 4.34
CA VAL A 99 -2.09 -3.30 4.23
C VAL A 99 -3.19 -3.67 5.26
N THR A 100 -3.16 -3.11 6.47
CA THR A 100 -4.25 -3.28 7.47
C THR A 100 -5.61 -2.84 6.96
N ASP A 101 -5.67 -1.76 6.18
CA ASP A 101 -6.92 -1.18 5.70
C ASP A 101 -7.51 -2.03 4.57
N ALA A 102 -6.65 -2.59 3.71
CA ALA A 102 -7.07 -3.59 2.72
C ALA A 102 -7.59 -4.87 3.37
N LEU A 103 -6.93 -5.37 4.42
CA LEU A 103 -7.42 -6.53 5.16
C LEU A 103 -8.80 -6.24 5.79
N ARG A 104 -9.01 -5.04 6.32
CA ARG A 104 -10.29 -4.62 6.88
C ARG A 104 -11.37 -4.55 5.79
N ALA A 105 -11.07 -3.96 4.64
CA ALA A 105 -11.98 -3.89 3.49
C ALA A 105 -12.34 -5.28 2.96
N ALA A 106 -11.40 -6.22 2.98
CA ALA A 106 -11.63 -7.63 2.64
C ALA A 106 -12.41 -8.43 3.72
N GLY A 107 -12.90 -7.78 4.78
CA GLY A 107 -13.64 -8.41 5.88
C GLY A 107 -12.76 -9.17 6.88
N GLY A 108 -11.47 -8.86 6.91
CA GLY A 108 -10.49 -9.52 7.76
C GLY A 108 -9.97 -10.84 7.20
N VAL A 109 -9.06 -11.44 7.97
CA VAL A 109 -8.40 -12.70 7.59
C VAL A 109 -9.18 -13.91 8.10
N ARG A 110 -8.96 -15.07 7.47
CA ARG A 110 -9.49 -16.35 7.99
C ARG A 110 -8.79 -16.75 9.29
N PRO A 111 -9.44 -17.48 10.21
CA PRO A 111 -8.84 -17.87 11.47
C PRO A 111 -7.68 -18.83 11.19
N GLY A 112 -6.59 -18.73 11.95
CA GLY A 112 -5.38 -19.52 11.71
C GLY A 112 -4.59 -19.10 10.47
N THR A 113 -4.86 -17.92 9.89
CA THR A 113 -4.01 -17.33 8.87
C THR A 113 -2.80 -16.69 9.52
N ASP A 114 -1.61 -17.15 9.15
CA ASP A 114 -0.36 -16.52 9.53
C ASP A 114 -0.16 -15.20 8.76
N LEU A 115 0.16 -14.15 9.50
CA LEU A 115 0.43 -12.79 9.01
C LEU A 115 1.82 -12.30 9.39
N ASP A 116 2.65 -13.10 10.07
CA ASP A 116 3.95 -12.66 10.59
C ASP A 116 4.89 -12.24 9.45
N GLY A 117 4.77 -12.87 8.29
CA GLY A 117 5.50 -12.48 7.07
C GLY A 117 4.96 -11.24 6.35
N LEU A 118 3.84 -10.66 6.81
CA LEU A 118 3.17 -9.55 6.14
C LEU A 118 3.41 -8.23 6.88
N ASN A 119 4.10 -7.29 6.22
CA ASN A 119 4.21 -5.93 6.74
C ASN A 119 2.85 -5.21 6.64
N ARG A 120 2.04 -5.33 7.70
CA ARG A 120 0.70 -4.74 7.80
C ARG A 120 0.71 -3.20 7.81
N ALA A 121 1.83 -2.59 8.16
CA ALA A 121 1.98 -1.14 8.18
C ALA A 121 2.43 -0.58 6.82
N ARG A 122 2.82 -1.41 5.84
CA ARG A 122 3.21 -0.93 4.51
C ARG A 122 2.07 -0.11 3.87
N PHE A 123 2.42 1.02 3.25
CA PHE A 123 1.52 1.75 2.37
C PHE A 123 1.26 0.98 1.08
N LEU A 124 0.00 1.00 0.65
CA LEU A 124 -0.43 0.39 -0.59
C LEU A 124 -0.32 1.40 -1.73
N VAL A 125 0.02 0.89 -2.91
CA VAL A 125 -0.04 1.65 -4.17
C VAL A 125 -1.23 1.22 -5.02
N ASP A 126 -1.60 2.06 -5.98
CA ASP A 126 -2.66 1.75 -6.93
C ASP A 126 -2.27 0.59 -7.86
N GLY A 127 -3.21 -0.33 -8.10
CA GLY A 127 -2.99 -1.54 -8.88
C GLY A 127 -2.19 -2.63 -8.16
N GLU A 128 -1.93 -2.49 -6.87
CA GLU A 128 -1.17 -3.48 -6.11
C GLU A 128 -1.97 -4.77 -5.84
N GLN A 129 -1.29 -5.92 -5.82
CA GLN A 129 -1.85 -7.19 -5.37
C GLN A 129 -1.34 -7.57 -3.97
N LEU A 130 -2.26 -7.81 -3.06
CA LEU A 130 -2.02 -8.25 -1.69
C LEU A 130 -2.42 -9.73 -1.53
N VAL A 131 -1.43 -10.62 -1.49
CA VAL A 131 -1.65 -12.05 -1.24
C VAL A 131 -1.52 -12.35 0.25
N VAL A 132 -2.60 -12.84 0.86
CA VAL A 132 -2.68 -13.09 2.30
C VAL A 132 -2.48 -14.57 2.63
N GLY A 133 -1.52 -14.87 3.51
CA GLY A 133 -1.19 -16.23 3.93
C GLY A 133 -0.50 -17.06 2.83
N GLY A 134 0.05 -16.40 1.81
CA GLY A 134 1.01 -16.96 0.88
C GLY A 134 2.46 -16.73 1.36
N PRO A 135 3.46 -17.37 0.73
CA PRO A 135 4.86 -17.11 1.05
C PRO A 135 5.17 -15.62 0.91
N ALA A 136 5.93 -15.06 1.87
CA ALA A 136 6.30 -13.66 1.86
C ALA A 136 6.96 -13.30 0.51
N PRO A 137 6.59 -12.16 -0.13
CA PRO A 137 7.22 -11.76 -1.38
C PRO A 137 8.72 -11.61 -1.15
N ALA A 138 9.53 -12.27 -1.99
CA ALA A 138 10.97 -12.15 -1.93
C ALA A 138 11.35 -10.71 -2.30
N THR A 139 11.55 -9.86 -1.29
CA THR A 139 12.13 -8.52 -1.48
C THR A 139 13.51 -8.74 -2.08
N GLY A 140 13.68 -8.35 -3.35
CA GLY A 140 14.93 -8.53 -4.09
C GLY A 140 16.09 -7.88 -3.34
N ALA A 141 16.90 -8.70 -2.68
CA ALA A 141 18.23 -8.31 -2.24
C ALA A 141 19.05 -8.06 -3.51
N GLY A 142 19.24 -6.77 -3.83
CA GLY A 142 20.12 -6.35 -4.91
C GLY A 142 21.50 -6.97 -4.70
N ARG A 143 21.95 -7.77 -5.66
CA ARG A 143 23.36 -8.10 -5.78
C ARG A 143 24.04 -6.93 -6.49
N GLY A 144 25.04 -6.36 -5.81
CA GLY A 144 25.97 -5.38 -6.38
C GLY A 144 26.96 -6.00 -7.36
#